data_AF-A0A438D956-F1
#
_entry.id   AF-A0A438D956-F1
#
_cell.length_a   1.000
_cell.length_b   1.000
_cell.length_c   1.000
_cell.angle_alpha   90.00
_cell.angle_beta   90.00
_cell.angle_gamma   90.00
#
_symmetry.space_group_name_H-M   'P 1'
#
loop_
_entity.id
_entity.type
_entity.pdbx_description
1 polymer ?
#
loop_
_entity_poly.entity_id
_entity_poly.type
_entity_poly.pdbx_seq_one_letter_code
_entity_poly.pdbx_strand_id
1 'polypeptide(L)'
;MKAKASAAGKRVPTGLQTKSSSALISLAVSFHFTMTKQQANWSLYNNNGGSCVAIAGADYCVITSGTRMSTDYNILTCDYSKICKLADKCVMASSGFQANVRALQKHLAARHLIYQHQHNKQMSCPAMAQLLSNTLYYKRFFPYYYFNVLGGLDNEGKGWVLPRCW
;
A
#
# COMPACT_ATOMS: atom_id res chain seq x y z
N MET A 1 -8.58 41.07 -11.73
CA MET A 1 -7.77 41.76 -12.76
C MET A 1 -6.49 42.28 -12.13
N LYS A 2 -5.38 42.27 -12.90
CA LYS A 2 -4.11 43.00 -12.72
C LYS A 2 -3.24 42.72 -11.47
N ALA A 3 -1.96 42.47 -11.77
CA ALA A 3 -0.84 42.34 -10.84
C ALA A 3 -0.17 43.70 -10.52
N LYS A 4 0.74 43.68 -9.53
CA LYS A 4 2.00 44.47 -9.41
C LYS A 4 2.87 43.71 -8.38
N ALA A 5 4.14 43.34 -8.56
CA ALA A 5 5.29 43.85 -9.32
C ALA A 5 6.13 44.94 -8.62
N SER A 6 7.38 44.56 -8.35
CA SER A 6 8.59 45.39 -8.19
C SER A 6 8.83 46.19 -6.90
N ALA A 7 9.99 45.93 -6.27
CA ALA A 7 10.89 46.94 -5.74
C ALA A 7 12.33 46.43 -5.81
N ALA A 8 13.25 47.26 -6.29
CA ALA A 8 14.69 46.96 -6.35
C ALA A 8 15.49 48.11 -5.73
N GLY A 9 16.64 47.83 -5.11
CA GLY A 9 17.72 48.83 -5.04
C GLY A 9 18.54 48.95 -3.75
N LYS A 10 19.83 48.60 -3.90
CA LYS A 10 21.03 49.41 -3.54
C LYS A 10 21.52 49.53 -2.07
N ARG A 11 22.73 48.96 -1.91
CA ARG A 11 24.02 49.54 -1.41
C ARG A 11 24.57 49.15 -0.01
N VAL A 12 25.84 48.73 -0.08
CA VAL A 12 26.94 48.62 0.93
C VAL A 12 27.36 50.03 1.47
N PRO A 13 28.20 50.22 2.53
CA PRO A 13 29.47 49.54 2.94
C PRO A 13 29.39 48.90 4.36
N THR A 14 30.43 48.49 5.12
CA THR A 14 31.93 48.52 5.12
C THR A 14 32.50 47.09 5.30
N GLY A 15 33.80 46.77 5.48
CA GLY A 15 35.08 47.51 5.51
C GLY A 15 35.86 47.37 6.84
N LEU A 16 36.81 46.42 6.95
CA LEU A 16 37.92 46.45 7.91
C LEU A 16 39.12 45.63 7.40
N GLN A 17 40.31 46.24 7.31
CA GLN A 17 41.59 45.53 7.12
C GLN A 17 42.36 45.49 8.44
N THR A 18 43.05 44.39 8.70
CA THR A 18 44.35 44.40 9.38
C THR A 18 45.31 43.47 8.63
N LYS A 19 46.54 43.93 8.39
CA LYS A 19 47.63 43.13 7.82
C LYS A 19 48.47 42.55 8.95
N SER A 20 48.89 41.30 8.85
CA SER A 20 50.11 40.82 9.48
C SER A 20 50.71 39.69 8.66
N SER A 21 52.03 39.72 8.49
CA SER A 21 52.78 38.77 7.67
C SER A 21 53.26 37.59 8.49
N SER A 22 53.03 36.37 8.02
CA SER A 22 53.94 35.24 8.20
C SER A 22 53.59 34.10 7.25
N ALA A 23 54.57 33.64 6.48
CA ALA A 23 54.41 32.51 5.58
C ALA A 23 54.77 31.21 6.31
N LEU A 24 53.81 30.30 6.49
CA LEU A 24 54.06 28.86 6.63
C LEU A 24 52.85 28.04 6.16
N ILE A 25 53.13 27.09 5.26
CA ILE A 25 52.51 25.76 5.12
C ILE A 25 50.96 25.72 5.15
N SER A 26 50.35 25.59 3.97
CA SER A 26 49.11 24.81 3.84
C SER A 26 49.06 24.13 2.48
N LEU A 27 49.28 22.81 2.47
CA LEU A 27 48.98 21.97 1.31
C LEU A 27 47.46 21.85 1.22
N ALA A 28 46.83 22.77 0.49
CA ALA A 28 45.40 22.77 0.27
C ALA A 28 45.02 21.57 -0.62
N VAL A 29 44.84 20.40 0.02
CA VAL A 29 44.04 19.31 -0.55
C VAL A 29 42.64 19.86 -0.70
N SER A 30 42.30 20.31 -1.91
CA SER A 30 40.95 20.67 -2.30
C SER A 30 40.07 19.43 -2.18
N PHE A 31 39.56 19.21 -0.97
CA PHE A 31 38.60 18.15 -0.69
C PHE A 31 37.31 18.54 -1.39
N HIS A 32 37.18 18.08 -2.64
CA HIS A 32 35.99 18.24 -3.45
C HIS A 32 34.89 17.43 -2.77
N PHE A 33 34.19 18.06 -1.83
CA PHE A 33 33.04 17.50 -1.14
C PHE A 33 31.89 17.40 -2.14
N THR A 34 31.92 16.34 -2.93
CA THR A 34 30.77 15.84 -3.68
C THR A 34 29.67 15.53 -2.67
N MET A 35 28.81 16.52 -2.43
CA MET A 35 27.46 16.28 -1.94
C MET A 35 26.77 15.37 -2.96
N THR A 36 26.90 14.06 -2.73
CA THR A 36 26.09 13.05 -3.40
C THR A 36 24.65 13.37 -3.05
N LYS A 37 23.96 14.06 -3.98
CA LYS A 37 22.56 14.42 -3.86
C LYS A 37 21.78 13.15 -3.58
N GLN A 38 21.41 12.93 -2.31
CA GLN A 38 20.63 11.77 -1.90
C GLN A 38 19.36 11.77 -2.75
N GLN A 39 19.28 10.84 -3.70
CA GLN A 39 18.05 10.64 -4.43
C GLN A 39 17.03 10.14 -3.41
N ALA A 40 15.88 10.79 -3.34
CA ALA A 40 14.77 10.32 -2.54
C ALA A 40 14.34 8.96 -3.11
N ASN A 41 14.83 7.88 -2.50
CA ASN A 41 14.49 6.51 -2.88
C ASN A 41 13.06 6.22 -2.40
N TRP A 42 12.10 6.59 -3.23
CA TRP A 42 10.68 6.50 -2.93
C TRP A 42 10.18 5.08 -3.19
N SER A 43 9.72 4.38 -2.15
CA SER A 43 9.15 3.05 -2.30
C SER A 43 7.67 3.12 -2.69
N LEU A 44 7.31 2.39 -3.75
CA LEU A 44 5.92 2.28 -4.25
C LEU A 44 4.97 1.56 -3.28
N TYR A 45 5.51 0.77 -2.35
CA TYR A 45 4.76 -0.04 -1.41
C TYR A 45 5.01 0.44 0.03
N ASN A 46 3.96 0.35 0.85
CA ASN A 46 3.99 0.58 2.30
C ASN A 46 3.32 -0.64 2.98
N ASN A 47 3.81 -1.05 4.14
CA ASN A 47 3.21 -2.14 4.90
C ASN A 47 2.31 -1.57 6.01
N ASN A 48 0.99 -1.63 5.83
CA ASN A 48 0.04 -1.19 6.85
C ASN A 48 -0.25 -2.24 7.93
N GLY A 49 0.36 -3.42 7.81
CA GLY A 49 0.32 -4.50 8.79
C GLY A 49 -1.08 -5.02 9.08
N GLY A 50 -1.31 -5.36 10.34
CA GLY A 50 -2.46 -6.13 10.80
C GLY A 50 -2.35 -7.61 10.47
N SER A 51 -3.29 -8.39 10.98
CA SER A 51 -3.34 -9.85 10.82
C SER A 51 -4.77 -10.28 10.57
N CYS A 52 -4.93 -11.34 9.78
CA CYS A 52 -6.21 -11.95 9.43
C CYS A 52 -6.12 -13.45 9.70
N VAL A 53 -7.19 -14.06 10.21
CA VAL A 53 -7.29 -15.51 10.41
C VAL A 53 -8.68 -15.97 9.95
N ALA A 54 -8.75 -17.19 9.43
CA ALA A 54 -10.01 -17.83 9.09
C ALA A 54 -10.03 -19.28 9.58
N ILE A 55 -11.21 -19.75 9.97
CA ILE A 55 -11.48 -21.11 10.43
C ILE A 55 -12.70 -21.63 9.67
N ALA A 56 -12.51 -22.74 8.97
CA ALA A 56 -13.61 -23.53 8.40
C ALA A 56 -14.10 -24.56 9.44
N GLY A 57 -15.37 -24.48 9.81
CA GLY A 57 -16.09 -25.54 10.52
C GLY A 57 -16.77 -26.50 9.54
N ALA A 58 -17.66 -27.35 10.07
CA ALA A 58 -18.52 -28.20 9.25
C ALA A 58 -19.43 -27.34 8.36
N ASP A 59 -20.32 -26.56 8.98
CA ASP A 59 -21.37 -25.78 8.29
C ASP A 59 -21.17 -24.25 8.39
N TYR A 60 -19.99 -23.82 8.84
CA TYR A 60 -19.67 -22.41 9.07
C TYR A 60 -18.25 -22.05 8.61
N CYS A 61 -18.04 -20.77 8.31
CA CYS A 61 -16.70 -20.19 8.13
C CYS A 61 -16.62 -18.88 8.91
N VAL A 62 -15.67 -18.79 9.85
CA VAL A 62 -15.41 -17.56 10.61
C VAL A 62 -14.13 -16.93 10.07
N ILE A 63 -14.18 -15.63 9.77
CA ILE A 63 -13.01 -14.83 9.40
C ILE A 63 -12.93 -13.64 10.35
N THR A 64 -11.75 -13.40 10.93
CA THR A 64 -11.49 -12.25 11.79
C THR A 64 -10.20 -11.53 11.36
N SER A 65 -10.11 -10.24 11.69
CA SER A 65 -8.92 -9.44 11.43
C SER A 65 -8.76 -8.35 12.48
N GLY A 66 -7.53 -8.02 12.85
CA GLY A 66 -7.26 -6.85 13.70
C GLY A 66 -7.60 -5.54 12.97
N THR A 67 -8.27 -4.61 13.66
CA THR A 67 -8.77 -3.35 13.08
C THR A 67 -7.73 -2.23 13.01
N ARG A 68 -6.66 -2.30 13.81
CA ARG A 68 -5.54 -1.33 13.80
C ARG A 68 -4.89 -1.23 12.41
N MET A 69 -4.65 -0.01 11.96
CA MET A 69 -3.83 0.33 10.79
C MET A 69 -2.71 1.28 11.22
N SER A 70 -1.48 0.97 10.82
CA SER A 70 -0.31 1.82 11.02
C SER A 70 0.39 2.14 9.69
N THR A 71 1.27 3.12 9.72
CA THR A 71 2.31 3.37 8.72
C THR A 71 3.57 3.66 9.51
N ASP A 72 4.63 2.90 9.25
CA ASP A 72 5.87 2.94 10.02
C ASP A 72 5.59 2.85 11.53
N TYR A 73 6.05 3.82 12.32
CA TYR A 73 5.81 3.91 13.76
C TYR A 73 4.54 4.67 14.15
N ASN A 74 3.75 5.17 13.20
CA ASN A 74 2.54 5.94 13.47
C ASN A 74 1.26 5.08 13.34
N ILE A 75 0.29 5.27 14.23
CA ILE A 75 -1.04 4.64 14.15
C ILE A 75 -1.96 5.59 13.38
N LEU A 76 -2.46 5.14 12.23
CA LEU A 76 -3.38 5.93 11.41
C LEU A 76 -4.81 5.85 11.92
N THR A 77 -5.24 4.67 12.35
CA THR A 77 -6.56 4.43 12.94
C THR A 77 -6.58 3.09 13.68
N CYS A 78 -7.41 2.99 14.71
CA CYS A 78 -7.69 1.73 15.40
C CYS A 78 -8.92 0.99 14.83
N ASP A 79 -9.75 1.65 14.03
CA ASP A 79 -11.10 1.20 13.64
C ASP A 79 -11.23 1.03 12.13
N TYR A 80 -10.36 0.21 11.53
CA TYR A 80 -10.42 -0.10 10.10
C TYR A 80 -10.72 -1.57 9.82
N SER A 81 -11.88 -1.85 9.21
CA SER A 81 -12.20 -3.19 8.73
C SER A 81 -11.32 -3.57 7.53
N LYS A 82 -10.50 -4.61 7.71
CA LYS A 82 -9.78 -5.30 6.62
C LYS A 82 -10.62 -6.38 5.94
N ILE A 83 -11.82 -6.63 6.48
CA ILE A 83 -12.78 -7.63 5.99
C ILE A 83 -13.72 -6.96 4.98
N CYS A 84 -13.87 -7.60 3.82
CA CYS A 84 -14.76 -7.18 2.74
C CYS A 84 -15.65 -8.37 2.33
N LYS A 85 -16.96 -8.16 2.28
CA LYS A 85 -17.91 -9.13 1.72
C LYS A 85 -17.88 -9.00 0.20
N LEU A 86 -17.60 -10.09 -0.51
CA LEU A 86 -17.56 -10.12 -1.98
C LEU A 86 -18.87 -10.64 -2.56
N ALA A 87 -19.47 -11.64 -1.90
CA ALA A 87 -20.78 -12.21 -2.22
C ALA A 87 -21.46 -12.66 -0.91
N ASP A 88 -22.75 -13.01 -0.96
CA ASP A 88 -23.54 -13.36 0.24
C ASP A 88 -22.92 -14.47 1.10
N LYS A 89 -22.29 -15.45 0.44
CA LYS A 89 -21.60 -16.60 1.06
C LYS A 89 -20.08 -16.51 1.04
N CYS A 90 -19.48 -15.39 0.61
CA CYS A 90 -18.03 -15.29 0.38
C CYS A 90 -17.44 -13.98 0.91
N VAL A 91 -16.47 -14.12 1.81
CA VAL A 91 -15.82 -13.02 2.54
C VAL A 91 -14.31 -13.10 2.34
N MET A 92 -13.70 -11.94 2.14
CA MET A 92 -12.26 -11.76 1.99
C MET A 92 -11.71 -10.95 3.15
N ALA A 93 -10.58 -11.36 3.71
CA ALA A 93 -9.75 -10.53 4.57
C ALA A 93 -8.33 -10.44 3.98
N SER A 94 -7.76 -9.24 4.00
CA SER A 94 -6.42 -8.99 3.43
C SER A 94 -5.58 -8.12 4.37
N SER A 95 -4.28 -8.45 4.49
CA SER A 95 -3.30 -7.70 5.30
C SER A 95 -2.09 -7.32 4.44
N GLY A 96 -1.48 -6.14 4.66
CA GLY A 96 -0.36 -5.63 3.86
C GLY A 96 -0.57 -4.19 3.43
N PHE A 97 -0.40 -3.88 2.14
CA PHE A 97 -0.56 -2.51 1.63
C PHE A 97 -2.03 -2.17 1.33
N GLN A 98 -2.59 -1.22 2.08
CA GLN A 98 -4.04 -0.97 2.08
C GLN A 98 -4.58 -0.42 0.75
N ALA A 99 -3.80 0.38 0.02
CA ALA A 99 -4.21 0.92 -1.28
C ALA A 99 -4.41 -0.22 -2.30
N ASN A 100 -3.49 -1.17 -2.31
CA ASN A 100 -3.54 -2.37 -3.13
C ASN A 100 -4.74 -3.27 -2.75
N VAL A 101 -5.00 -3.47 -1.44
CA VAL A 101 -6.18 -4.22 -0.96
C VAL A 101 -7.48 -3.57 -1.46
N ARG A 102 -7.63 -2.25 -1.33
CA ARG A 102 -8.83 -1.54 -1.76
C ARG A 102 -9.01 -1.56 -3.28
N ALA A 103 -7.91 -1.57 -4.05
CA ALA A 103 -7.95 -1.73 -5.50
C ALA A 103 -8.42 -3.14 -5.91
N LEU A 104 -7.92 -4.19 -5.25
CA LEU A 104 -8.36 -5.57 -5.50
C LEU A 104 -9.85 -5.76 -5.17
N GLN A 105 -10.29 -5.31 -3.99
CA GLN A 105 -11.70 -5.43 -3.56
C GLN A 105 -12.65 -4.83 -4.61
N LYS A 106 -12.32 -3.64 -5.14
CA LYS A 106 -13.07 -3.02 -6.25
C LYS A 106 -13.02 -3.86 -7.53
N HIS A 107 -11.87 -4.44 -7.89
CA HIS A 107 -11.75 -5.27 -9.08
C HIS A 107 -12.59 -6.56 -8.98
N LEU A 108 -12.53 -7.25 -7.84
CA LEU A 108 -13.30 -8.46 -7.59
C LEU A 108 -14.81 -8.17 -7.56
N ALA A 109 -15.23 -7.10 -6.90
CA ALA A 109 -16.64 -6.69 -6.90
C ALA A 109 -17.17 -6.40 -8.32
N ALA A 110 -16.39 -5.68 -9.15
CA ALA A 110 -16.76 -5.42 -10.54
C ALA A 110 -16.85 -6.72 -11.38
N ARG A 111 -15.89 -7.63 -11.22
CA ARG A 111 -15.89 -8.95 -11.87
C ARG A 111 -17.07 -9.82 -11.41
N HIS A 112 -17.44 -9.74 -10.14
CA HIS A 112 -18.58 -10.45 -9.56
C HIS A 112 -19.91 -9.96 -10.15
N LEU A 113 -20.10 -8.63 -10.26
CA LEU A 113 -21.28 -8.05 -10.91
C LEU A 113 -21.39 -8.46 -12.38
N ILE A 114 -20.29 -8.41 -13.15
CA ILE A 114 -20.27 -8.88 -14.55
C ILE A 114 -20.67 -10.36 -14.64
N TYR A 115 -20.17 -11.21 -13.73
CA TYR A 115 -20.53 -12.62 -13.68
C TYR A 115 -22.03 -12.83 -13.37
N GLN A 116 -22.57 -12.10 -12.39
CA GLN A 116 -24.00 -12.12 -12.06
C GLN A 116 -24.85 -11.76 -13.29
N HIS A 117 -24.53 -10.68 -14.01
CA HIS A 117 -25.28 -10.26 -15.19
C HIS A 117 -25.18 -11.23 -16.38
N GLN A 118 -24.05 -11.92 -16.54
CA GLN A 118 -23.85 -12.87 -17.64
C GLN A 118 -24.52 -14.24 -17.40
N HIS A 119 -24.52 -14.72 -16.15
CA HIS A 119 -24.96 -16.08 -15.80
C HIS A 119 -26.25 -16.11 -14.97
N ASN A 120 -26.80 -14.95 -14.60
CA ASN A 120 -27.91 -14.77 -13.65
C ASN A 120 -27.73 -15.54 -12.33
N LYS A 121 -26.48 -15.75 -11.91
CA LYS A 121 -26.10 -16.60 -10.78
C LYS A 121 -25.01 -15.96 -9.93
N GLN A 122 -25.13 -16.13 -8.62
CA GLN A 122 -24.08 -15.73 -7.68
C GLN A 122 -22.83 -16.62 -7.84
N MET A 123 -21.66 -15.98 -7.85
CA MET A 123 -20.37 -16.69 -7.93
C MET A 123 -20.11 -17.52 -6.66
N SER A 124 -19.79 -18.80 -6.83
CA SER A 124 -19.44 -19.68 -5.70
C SER A 124 -18.08 -19.34 -5.09
N CYS A 125 -17.86 -19.74 -3.83
CA CYS A 125 -16.58 -19.53 -3.15
C CYS A 125 -15.37 -20.10 -3.94
N PRO A 126 -15.38 -21.35 -4.46
CA PRO A 126 -14.28 -21.85 -5.29
C PRO A 126 -14.10 -21.09 -6.63
N ALA A 127 -15.17 -20.58 -7.25
CA ALA A 127 -15.04 -19.75 -8.46
C ALA A 127 -14.39 -18.39 -8.16
N MET A 128 -14.73 -17.76 -7.03
CA MET A 128 -14.08 -16.53 -6.55
C MET A 128 -12.60 -16.75 -6.23
N ALA A 129 -12.26 -17.91 -5.64
CA ALA A 129 -10.88 -18.32 -5.37
C ALA A 129 -10.02 -18.42 -6.65
N GLN A 130 -10.57 -18.96 -7.74
CA GLN A 130 -9.90 -19.03 -9.04
C GLN A 130 -9.75 -17.64 -9.69
N LEU A 131 -10.81 -16.83 -9.67
CA LEU A 131 -10.76 -15.44 -10.14
C LEU A 131 -9.66 -14.64 -9.43
N LEU A 132 -9.56 -14.78 -8.11
CA LEU A 132 -8.55 -14.13 -7.28
C LEU A 132 -7.14 -14.58 -7.65
N SER A 133 -6.90 -15.90 -7.72
CA SER A 133 -5.61 -16.47 -8.08
C SER A 133 -5.13 -15.98 -9.46
N ASN A 134 -6.02 -15.98 -10.46
CA ASN A 134 -5.75 -15.44 -11.79
C ASN A 134 -5.42 -13.94 -11.74
N THR A 135 -6.23 -13.14 -11.02
CA THR A 135 -6.04 -11.69 -10.88
C THR A 135 -4.69 -11.33 -10.28
N LEU A 136 -4.24 -12.06 -9.27
CA LEU A 136 -2.92 -11.88 -8.65
C LEU A 136 -1.80 -12.29 -9.61
N TYR A 137 -1.95 -13.42 -10.31
CA TYR A 137 -0.95 -13.92 -11.24
C TYR A 137 -0.75 -13.02 -12.46
N TYR A 138 -1.82 -12.40 -13.01
CA TYR A 138 -1.72 -11.40 -14.08
C TYR A 138 -0.82 -10.20 -13.74
N LYS A 139 -0.54 -9.95 -12.45
CA LYS A 139 0.35 -8.88 -11.97
C LYS A 139 1.71 -9.38 -11.49
N ARG A 140 2.19 -10.53 -11.99
CA ARG A 140 3.51 -11.12 -11.67
C ARG A 140 4.68 -10.13 -11.62
N PHE A 141 4.78 -9.22 -12.59
CA PHE A 141 5.88 -8.24 -12.72
C PHE A 141 5.68 -6.92 -11.94
N PHE A 142 4.48 -6.67 -11.42
CA PHE A 142 4.21 -5.56 -10.51
C PHE A 142 3.19 -6.05 -9.46
N PRO A 143 3.64 -6.87 -8.51
CA PRO A 143 2.76 -7.66 -7.67
C PRO A 143 1.96 -6.80 -6.71
N TYR A 144 0.81 -7.34 -6.31
CA TYR A 144 0.03 -6.78 -5.23
C TYR A 144 0.63 -7.17 -3.88
N TYR A 145 1.23 -6.20 -3.17
CA TYR A 145 1.77 -6.41 -1.82
C TYR A 145 0.66 -6.54 -0.75
N TYR A 146 0.05 -7.72 -0.63
CA TYR A 146 -0.80 -8.10 0.51
C TYR A 146 -0.99 -9.63 0.58
N PHE A 147 -1.29 -10.14 1.77
CA PHE A 147 -1.67 -11.53 2.02
C PHE A 147 -3.19 -11.63 2.14
N ASN A 148 -3.80 -12.55 1.40
CA ASN A 148 -5.25 -12.77 1.38
C ASN A 148 -5.64 -14.06 2.08
N VAL A 149 -6.79 -14.00 2.73
CA VAL A 149 -7.55 -15.17 3.14
C VAL A 149 -8.97 -15.00 2.58
N LEU A 150 -9.38 -15.94 1.74
CA LEU A 150 -10.76 -16.03 1.26
C LEU A 150 -11.46 -17.15 2.03
N GLY A 151 -12.66 -16.89 2.53
CA GLY A 151 -13.46 -17.92 3.19
C GLY A 151 -14.94 -17.74 2.92
N GLY A 152 -15.70 -18.82 3.08
CA GLY A 152 -17.11 -18.83 2.76
C GLY A 152 -17.74 -20.20 2.95
N LEU A 153 -18.97 -20.33 2.43
CA LEU A 153 -19.69 -21.59 2.34
C LEU A 153 -19.77 -22.01 0.88
N ASP A 154 -19.56 -23.30 0.61
CA ASP A 154 -19.80 -23.84 -0.73
C ASP A 154 -21.31 -24.13 -0.95
N ASN A 155 -21.66 -24.62 -2.14
CA ASN A 155 -23.02 -25.02 -2.49
C ASN A 155 -23.55 -26.14 -1.57
N GLU A 156 -22.67 -27.02 -1.10
CA GLU A 156 -22.95 -28.10 -0.15
C GLU A 156 -23.11 -27.61 1.31
N GLY A 157 -23.01 -26.31 1.57
CA GLY A 157 -23.06 -25.73 2.92
C GLY A 157 -21.76 -25.86 3.72
N LYS A 158 -20.81 -26.67 3.25
CA LYS A 158 -19.54 -26.92 3.94
C LYS A 158 -18.69 -25.64 4.05
N GLY A 159 -18.07 -25.46 5.21
CA GLY A 159 -17.07 -24.41 5.45
C GLY A 159 -15.86 -24.58 4.53
N TRP A 160 -15.56 -23.53 3.76
CA TRP A 160 -14.41 -23.49 2.85
C TRP A 160 -13.53 -22.28 3.14
N VAL A 161 -12.21 -22.50 3.23
CA VAL A 161 -11.20 -21.45 3.33
C VAL A 161 -10.12 -21.75 2.30
N LEU A 162 -9.76 -20.75 1.49
CA LEU A 162 -8.53 -20.78 0.71
C LEU A 162 -7.42 -20.07 1.50
N PRO A 163 -6.48 -20.80 2.13
CA PRO A 163 -5.30 -20.19 2.72
C PRO A 163 -4.37 -19.70 1.61
N ARG A 164 -4.00 -18.42 1.66
CA ARG A 164 -2.97 -17.75 0.83
C ARG A 164 -3.05 -18.06 -0.68
N CYS A 165 -3.67 -17.14 -1.41
CA CYS A 165 -3.57 -17.08 -2.86
C CYS A 165 -2.19 -16.49 -3.25
N TRP A 166 -1.16 -17.34 -3.39
CA TRP A 166 0.26 -17.02 -3.70
C TRP A 166 0.91 -15.91 -2.83
#